data_AF-A0A9P1CHF6-F1
#
_entry.id   AF-A0A9P1CHF6-F1
#
_cell.length_a   1.000
_cell.length_b   1.000
_cell.length_c   1.000
_cell.angle_alpha   90.00
_cell.angle_beta   90.00
_cell.angle_gamma   90.00
#
_symmetry.space_group_name_H-M   'P 1'
#
loop_
_entity.id
_entity.type
_entity.pdbx_description
1 polymer ?
#
loop_
_entity_poly.entity_id
_entity_poly.type
_entity_poly.pdbx_seq_one_letter_code
_entity_poly.pdbx_strand_id
1 'polypeptide(L)'
;MLKARTRAGPAKTGMPQIFVHQEPEDQSEDEEVVYGDVKEYEEYEEYEEIVDEDEQQADRDQQILQEACLPVSGAPMPPSEGPPKDADEYLRQVQWERLHCPQVMDVDVKERKSRQKVGGPLTGREGTGGLLAQFQAPEVPKDFYSQVWAEDTAAAFRSLRALSQNSRGAEGGSQSLTYEEWRRHVAKDQPCFELLCKQDFVGINHLVVVAVDKIEADYETSKDGALEAEGLELTVQWAFAALAFVEEPLVADDIQYQLQRLRRICCRLVAAEASLPEVGSGQGLPPDG
;
A
#
# COMPACT_ATOMS: atom_id res chain seq x y z
N MET A 1 33.33 25.36 39.91
CA MET A 1 33.29 26.80 39.56
C MET A 1 32.48 26.95 38.28
N LEU A 2 31.17 27.20 38.41
CA LEU A 2 30.23 27.35 37.30
C LEU A 2 30.11 28.84 36.93
N LYS A 3 30.33 29.17 35.65
CA LYS A 3 30.05 30.49 35.09
C LYS A 3 28.63 30.49 34.50
N ALA A 4 27.75 31.23 35.16
CA ALA A 4 26.43 31.59 34.67
C ALA A 4 26.56 32.48 33.42
N ARG A 5 25.76 32.20 32.38
CA ARG A 5 25.67 33.02 31.18
C ARG A 5 24.21 33.41 30.97
N THR A 6 23.87 34.61 31.44
CA THR A 6 22.65 35.35 31.12
C THR A 6 22.80 36.03 29.75
N ARG A 7 21.80 35.88 28.88
CA ARG A 7 21.52 36.78 27.75
C ARG A 7 20.05 36.58 27.34
N ALA A 8 19.19 37.54 27.67
CA ALA A 8 18.85 38.73 26.86
C ALA A 8 17.78 38.39 25.81
N GLY A 9 16.54 38.77 26.13
CA GLY A 9 15.36 38.53 25.29
C GLY A 9 15.31 39.41 24.04
N PRO A 10 14.50 39.03 23.04
CA PRO A 10 14.30 39.85 21.85
C PRO A 10 13.15 40.85 22.02
N ALA A 11 13.29 41.93 21.25
CA ALA A 11 12.54 43.16 21.29
C ALA A 11 11.10 43.01 20.76
N LYS A 12 10.22 43.86 21.29
CA LYS A 12 8.86 44.10 20.80
C LYS A 12 8.93 44.72 19.41
N THR A 13 8.65 43.93 18.38
CA THR A 13 8.36 44.39 17.02
C THR A 13 6.88 44.80 16.94
N GLY A 14 6.64 46.03 16.46
CA GLY A 14 5.33 46.65 16.40
C GLY A 14 4.38 45.93 15.45
N MET A 15 3.10 45.88 15.85
CA MET A 15 1.99 45.47 14.99
C MET A 15 1.76 46.52 13.89
N PRO A 16 1.71 46.11 12.61
CA PRO A 16 1.17 46.98 11.56
C PRO A 16 -0.36 47.09 11.72
N GLN A 17 -0.87 48.32 11.56
CA GLN A 17 -2.30 48.60 11.47
C GLN A 17 -2.90 47.88 10.27
N ILE A 18 -3.88 47.02 10.51
CA ILE A 18 -4.71 46.39 9.48
C ILE A 18 -5.68 47.45 8.98
N PHE A 19 -5.50 47.87 7.72
CA PHE A 19 -6.50 48.64 6.99
C PHE A 19 -7.70 47.73 6.73
N VAL A 20 -8.83 48.08 7.33
CA VAL A 20 -10.14 47.48 7.05
C VAL A 20 -10.58 47.99 5.68
N HIS A 21 -10.40 47.18 4.64
CA HIS A 21 -11.08 47.40 3.36
C HIS A 21 -12.49 46.83 3.50
N GLN A 22 -13.48 47.72 3.59
CA GLN A 22 -14.89 47.39 3.35
C GLN A 22 -15.04 46.97 1.89
N GLU A 23 -15.34 45.69 1.67
CA GLU A 23 -15.86 45.22 0.38
C GLU A 23 -17.36 45.52 0.30
N PRO A 24 -17.87 45.96 -0.86
CA PRO A 24 -19.28 46.24 -1.07
C PRO A 24 -20.10 44.95 -1.12
N GLU A 25 -21.22 44.95 -0.39
CA GLU A 25 -22.29 43.96 -0.49
C GLU A 25 -22.84 43.94 -1.92
N ASP A 26 -22.58 42.86 -2.66
CA ASP A 26 -23.26 42.59 -3.92
C ASP A 26 -24.45 41.67 -3.64
N GLN A 27 -25.63 42.25 -3.84
CA GLN A 27 -26.94 41.61 -3.68
C GLN A 27 -27.27 40.93 -5.01
N SER A 28 -26.95 39.63 -5.15
CA SER A 28 -27.45 38.83 -6.28
C SER A 28 -28.65 37.99 -5.83
N GLU A 29 -29.80 38.60 -6.07
CA GLU A 29 -31.10 38.06 -6.49
C GLU A 29 -31.28 36.54 -6.50
N ASP A 30 -32.30 36.14 -5.74
CA ASP A 30 -33.06 34.89 -5.74
C ASP A 30 -33.23 34.25 -7.13
N GLU A 31 -32.57 33.12 -7.37
CA GLU A 31 -32.88 32.22 -8.49
C GLU A 31 -33.76 31.08 -7.99
N GLU A 32 -35.06 31.22 -8.25
CA GLU A 32 -36.13 30.27 -7.99
C GLU A 32 -35.89 28.96 -8.76
N VAL A 33 -35.34 27.94 -8.09
CA VAL A 33 -35.16 26.62 -8.68
C VAL A 33 -36.52 25.91 -8.77
N VAL A 34 -37.06 25.89 -9.99
CA VAL A 34 -38.24 25.13 -10.39
C VAL A 34 -37.97 23.64 -10.16
N TYR A 35 -38.74 23.01 -9.27
CA TYR A 35 -38.79 21.56 -9.09
C TYR A 35 -39.38 20.90 -10.34
N GLY A 36 -38.51 20.60 -11.30
CA GLY A 36 -38.81 19.85 -12.50
C GLY A 36 -38.81 18.35 -12.23
N ASP A 37 -40.01 17.78 -12.31
CA ASP A 37 -40.33 16.46 -12.86
C ASP A 37 -39.60 15.24 -12.27
N VAL A 38 -40.36 14.50 -11.46
CA VAL A 38 -40.02 13.18 -10.94
C VAL A 38 -39.88 12.22 -12.12
N LYS A 39 -38.66 11.95 -12.55
CA LYS A 39 -38.37 10.81 -13.42
C LYS A 39 -38.54 9.52 -12.62
N GLU A 40 -39.58 8.79 -12.99
CA GLU A 40 -39.80 7.38 -12.72
C GLU A 40 -38.57 6.61 -13.21
N TYR A 41 -37.71 6.17 -12.29
CA TYR A 41 -36.58 5.31 -12.60
C TYR A 41 -37.12 3.91 -12.79
N GLU A 42 -37.19 3.46 -14.05
CA GLU A 42 -37.37 2.05 -14.39
C GLU A 42 -36.27 1.25 -13.71
N GLU A 43 -36.69 0.41 -12.76
CA GLU A 43 -35.90 -0.58 -12.06
C GLU A 43 -35.38 -1.59 -13.09
N TYR A 44 -34.20 -1.31 -13.66
CA TYR A 44 -33.45 -2.28 -14.43
C TYR A 44 -32.98 -3.36 -13.46
N GLU A 45 -33.66 -4.51 -13.49
CA GLU A 45 -33.12 -5.76 -12.95
C GLU A 45 -31.79 -6.04 -13.68
N GLU A 46 -30.69 -5.65 -13.04
CA GLU A 46 -29.34 -6.04 -13.42
C GLU A 46 -29.25 -7.55 -13.18
N TYR A 47 -29.47 -8.31 -14.27
CA TYR A 47 -29.22 -9.75 -14.27
C TYR A 47 -27.72 -9.93 -14.03
N GLU A 48 -27.34 -10.21 -12.79
CA GLU A 48 -26.01 -10.69 -12.45
C GLU A 48 -25.75 -11.95 -13.28
N GLU A 49 -24.99 -11.78 -14.36
CA GLU A 49 -24.46 -12.87 -15.15
C GLU A 49 -23.54 -13.64 -14.21
N ILE A 50 -24.05 -14.74 -13.66
CA ILE A 50 -23.29 -15.69 -12.85
C ILE A 50 -22.25 -16.27 -13.80
N VAL A 51 -21.07 -15.66 -13.81
CA VAL A 51 -19.94 -16.17 -14.58
C VAL A 51 -19.48 -17.42 -13.83
N ASP A 52 -19.80 -18.59 -14.38
CA ASP A 52 -19.37 -19.87 -13.84
C ASP A 52 -17.84 -19.85 -13.71
N GLU A 53 -17.33 -19.78 -12.48
CA GLU A 53 -15.89 -19.68 -12.16
C GLU A 53 -15.08 -20.83 -12.78
N ASP A 54 -15.74 -21.96 -13.03
CA ASP A 54 -15.17 -23.14 -13.67
C ASP A 54 -14.80 -22.89 -15.16
N GLU A 55 -15.53 -22.03 -15.86
CA GLU A 55 -15.27 -21.70 -17.28
C GLU A 55 -14.05 -20.76 -17.41
N GLN A 56 -13.90 -19.79 -16.51
CA GLN A 56 -12.72 -18.91 -16.46
C GLN A 56 -11.42 -19.67 -16.13
N GLN A 57 -11.51 -20.73 -15.33
CA GLN A 57 -10.37 -21.56 -14.98
C GLN A 57 -9.88 -22.37 -16.19
N ALA A 58 -10.81 -22.89 -17.01
CA ALA A 58 -10.48 -23.63 -18.23
C ALA A 58 -9.79 -22.75 -19.28
N ASP A 59 -10.20 -21.48 -19.42
CA ASP A 59 -9.57 -20.52 -20.33
C ASP A 59 -8.14 -20.15 -19.91
N ARG A 60 -7.90 -20.01 -18.59
CA ARG A 60 -6.55 -19.80 -18.06
C ARG A 60 -5.62 -20.98 -18.31
N ASP A 61 -6.11 -22.20 -18.13
CA ASP A 61 -5.34 -23.41 -18.40
C ASP A 61 -5.01 -23.56 -19.89
N GLN A 62 -5.90 -23.11 -20.79
CA GLN A 62 -5.62 -23.05 -22.23
C GLN A 62 -4.56 -21.99 -22.58
N GLN A 63 -4.54 -20.85 -21.90
CA GLN A 63 -3.54 -19.79 -22.12
C GLN A 63 -2.12 -20.18 -21.68
N ILE A 64 -1.98 -21.13 -20.76
CA ILE A 64 -0.70 -21.66 -20.27
C ILE A 64 -0.11 -22.71 -21.23
N LEU A 65 -0.93 -23.31 -22.11
CA LEU A 65 -0.45 -24.24 -23.12
C LEU A 65 0.34 -23.47 -24.18
N GLN A 66 1.66 -23.72 -24.26
CA GLN A 66 2.49 -23.16 -25.30
C GLN A 66 1.95 -23.57 -26.68
N GLU A 67 1.38 -22.60 -27.40
CA GLU A 67 0.90 -22.80 -28.76
C GLU A 67 2.06 -23.20 -29.69
N ALA A 68 1.79 -24.14 -30.60
CA ALA A 68 2.77 -24.57 -31.58
C ALA A 68 3.08 -23.43 -32.55
N CYS A 69 4.22 -22.76 -32.37
CA CYS A 69 4.61 -21.59 -33.16
C CYS A 69 5.07 -21.92 -34.59
N LEU A 70 5.39 -23.19 -34.88
CA LEU A 70 5.90 -23.62 -36.19
C LEU A 70 4.99 -24.71 -36.77
N PRO A 71 4.48 -24.55 -38.00
CA PRO A 71 3.75 -25.61 -38.68
C PRO A 71 4.70 -26.77 -39.01
N VAL A 72 4.22 -28.00 -38.84
CA VAL A 72 4.97 -29.23 -39.14
C VAL A 72 4.17 -30.06 -40.14
N SER A 73 4.78 -30.42 -41.26
CA SER A 73 4.11 -31.07 -42.37
C SER A 73 4.24 -32.59 -42.30
N GLY A 74 3.17 -33.26 -41.88
CA GLY A 74 3.08 -34.72 -41.92
C GLY A 74 3.28 -35.40 -40.56
N ALA A 75 3.29 -36.73 -40.57
CA ALA A 75 3.26 -37.52 -39.33
C ALA A 75 4.62 -37.51 -38.61
N PRO A 76 4.65 -37.54 -37.26
CA PRO A 76 5.89 -37.74 -36.50
C PRO A 76 6.69 -38.94 -37.01
N MET A 77 8.01 -38.83 -37.05
CA MET A 77 8.87 -39.87 -37.61
C MET A 77 10.06 -40.20 -36.69
N PRO A 78 10.51 -41.46 -36.63
CA PRO A 78 11.65 -41.83 -35.79
C PRO A 78 12.95 -41.16 -36.24
N PRO A 79 13.93 -40.95 -35.32
CA PRO A 79 15.22 -40.41 -35.67
C PRO A 79 15.94 -41.31 -36.68
N SER A 80 16.53 -40.71 -37.71
CA SER A 80 17.39 -41.40 -38.68
C SER A 80 18.85 -41.45 -38.20
N GLU A 81 19.68 -42.32 -38.77
CA GLU A 81 21.10 -42.47 -38.39
C GLU A 81 21.98 -41.24 -38.72
N GLY A 82 21.44 -40.26 -39.44
CA GLY A 82 22.15 -39.04 -39.85
C GLY A 82 21.42 -37.77 -39.41
N PRO A 83 22.06 -36.61 -39.57
CA PRO A 83 21.39 -35.33 -39.31
C PRO A 83 20.16 -35.16 -40.23
N PRO A 84 19.08 -34.54 -39.73
CA PRO A 84 17.89 -34.28 -40.52
C PRO A 84 18.22 -33.39 -41.72
N LYS A 85 17.58 -33.65 -42.86
CA LYS A 85 17.89 -32.98 -44.13
C LYS A 85 17.33 -31.56 -44.17
N ASP A 86 16.24 -31.32 -43.47
CA ASP A 86 15.57 -30.02 -43.38
C ASP A 86 14.93 -29.80 -42.00
N ALA A 87 14.39 -28.59 -41.80
CA ALA A 87 13.76 -28.20 -40.56
C ALA A 87 12.45 -28.97 -40.29
N ASP A 88 11.74 -29.40 -41.32
CA ASP A 88 10.46 -30.12 -41.18
C ASP A 88 10.72 -31.57 -40.71
N GLU A 89 11.69 -32.26 -41.31
CA GLU A 89 12.17 -33.57 -40.86
C GLU A 89 12.65 -33.51 -39.42
N TYR A 90 13.39 -32.46 -39.04
CA TYR A 90 13.80 -32.25 -37.65
C TYR A 90 12.60 -32.09 -36.70
N LEU A 91 11.63 -31.23 -37.03
CA LEU A 91 10.47 -31.01 -36.18
C LEU A 91 9.60 -32.28 -36.05
N ARG A 92 9.48 -33.07 -37.12
CA ARG A 92 8.79 -34.38 -37.08
C ARG A 92 9.51 -35.41 -36.22
N GLN A 93 10.85 -35.38 -36.19
CA GLN A 93 11.65 -36.20 -35.28
C GLN A 93 11.44 -35.76 -33.82
N VAL A 94 11.46 -34.46 -33.54
CA VAL A 94 11.18 -33.92 -32.19
C VAL A 94 9.76 -34.27 -31.73
N GLN A 95 8.76 -34.19 -32.61
CA GLN A 95 7.40 -34.63 -32.30
C GLN A 95 7.35 -36.13 -31.95
N TRP A 96 8.11 -36.95 -32.66
CA TRP A 96 8.20 -38.39 -32.36
C TRP A 96 8.89 -38.64 -31.02
N GLU A 97 10.00 -37.96 -30.74
CA GLU A 97 10.71 -38.06 -29.46
C GLU A 97 9.81 -37.66 -28.29
N ARG A 98 9.06 -36.55 -28.43
CA ARG A 98 8.09 -36.09 -27.43
C ARG A 98 7.04 -37.15 -27.10
N LEU A 99 6.53 -37.87 -28.10
CA LEU A 99 5.55 -38.95 -27.89
C LEU A 99 6.11 -40.14 -27.10
N HIS A 100 7.43 -40.27 -27.05
CA HIS A 100 8.13 -41.36 -26.36
C HIS A 100 8.77 -40.89 -25.04
N CYS A 101 8.72 -39.59 -24.74
CA CYS A 101 9.11 -39.06 -23.44
C CYS A 101 7.94 -39.12 -22.44
N PRO A 102 8.17 -39.49 -21.17
CA PRO A 102 7.15 -39.38 -20.13
C PRO A 102 6.68 -37.93 -20.00
N GLN A 103 5.36 -37.72 -19.98
CA GLN A 103 4.78 -36.37 -19.86
C GLN A 103 5.11 -35.71 -18.51
N VAL A 104 5.18 -36.52 -17.46
CA VAL A 104 5.53 -36.08 -16.11
C VAL A 104 6.63 -37.02 -15.58
N MET A 105 7.70 -36.43 -15.07
CA MET A 105 8.77 -37.15 -14.40
C MET A 105 8.93 -36.61 -12.98
N ASP A 106 8.58 -37.44 -12.00
CA ASP A 106 8.87 -37.14 -10.60
C ASP A 106 10.35 -37.43 -10.32
N VAL A 107 11.06 -36.43 -9.82
CA VAL A 107 12.48 -36.54 -9.48
C VAL A 107 12.66 -36.35 -7.99
N ASP A 108 13.08 -37.41 -7.30
CA ASP A 108 13.47 -37.35 -5.89
C ASP A 108 14.78 -36.56 -5.74
N VAL A 109 14.66 -35.26 -5.50
CA VAL A 109 15.81 -34.40 -5.21
C VAL A 109 16.24 -34.62 -3.76
N LYS A 110 17.33 -35.36 -3.56
CA LYS A 110 18.01 -35.40 -2.26
C LYS A 110 18.58 -34.01 -1.98
N GLU A 111 17.92 -33.26 -1.10
CA GLU A 111 18.37 -31.94 -0.68
C GLU A 111 19.85 -32.00 -0.25
N ARG A 112 20.71 -31.33 -1.02
CA ARG A 112 22.08 -31.08 -0.59
C ARG A 112 21.98 -30.21 0.66
N LYS A 113 22.47 -30.72 1.79
CA LYS A 113 22.66 -29.95 3.03
C LYS A 113 23.27 -28.60 2.66
N SER A 114 22.46 -27.55 2.69
CA SER A 114 22.91 -26.21 2.35
C SER A 114 24.03 -25.85 3.32
N ARG A 115 25.20 -25.50 2.78
CA ARG A 115 26.34 -25.08 3.59
C ARG A 115 25.94 -23.78 4.29
N GLN A 116 25.67 -23.90 5.59
CA GLN A 116 25.80 -22.85 6.61
C GLN A 116 25.13 -21.51 6.30
N LYS A 117 23.84 -21.39 6.65
CA LYS A 117 23.35 -20.11 7.17
C LYS A 117 23.91 -19.94 8.58
N VAL A 118 24.67 -18.87 8.76
CA VAL A 118 25.23 -18.38 10.02
C VAL A 118 24.14 -18.39 11.10
N GLY A 119 24.40 -19.09 12.19
CA GLY A 119 23.46 -19.33 13.29
C GLY A 119 23.20 -18.07 14.12
N GLY A 120 22.21 -17.28 13.70
CA GLY A 120 21.43 -16.45 14.62
C GLY A 120 20.33 -17.29 15.28
N PRO A 121 19.94 -17.01 16.53
CA PRO A 121 18.92 -17.78 17.25
C PRO A 121 17.53 -17.50 16.65
N LEU A 122 17.17 -18.24 15.61
CA LEU A 122 15.82 -18.32 15.05
C LEU A 122 15.08 -19.58 15.50
N THR A 123 15.45 -20.13 16.67
CA THR A 123 14.70 -21.22 17.30
C THR A 123 13.54 -20.65 18.12
N GLY A 124 12.61 -19.97 17.43
CA GLY A 124 11.21 -19.96 17.81
C GLY A 124 10.61 -21.28 17.34
N ARG A 125 10.12 -22.07 18.28
CA ARG A 125 9.74 -23.48 18.14
C ARG A 125 8.39 -23.62 17.43
N GLU A 126 8.28 -23.21 16.17
CA GLU A 126 7.09 -23.44 15.32
C GLU A 126 7.36 -22.98 13.87
N GLY A 127 8.03 -23.83 13.08
CA GLY A 127 7.90 -24.04 11.61
C GLY A 127 7.70 -22.89 10.60
N THR A 128 7.74 -21.62 10.98
CA THR A 128 7.35 -20.48 10.14
C THR A 128 8.58 -19.71 9.69
N GLY A 129 9.62 -20.39 9.21
CA GLY A 129 10.86 -19.73 8.75
C GLY A 129 10.80 -19.13 7.33
N GLY A 130 9.62 -18.98 6.74
CA GLY A 130 9.45 -18.44 5.39
C GLY A 130 9.55 -16.91 5.33
N LEU A 131 9.70 -16.34 4.14
CA LEU A 131 9.58 -14.89 3.90
C LEU A 131 8.35 -14.31 4.61
N LEU A 132 7.25 -15.07 4.65
CA LEU A 132 5.99 -14.75 5.35
C LEU A 132 6.15 -14.44 6.84
N ALA A 133 7.09 -15.04 7.58
CA ALA A 133 7.27 -14.70 8.99
C ALA A 133 7.96 -13.36 9.22
N GLN A 134 8.67 -12.83 8.21
CA GLN A 134 9.08 -11.43 8.26
C GLN A 134 7.85 -10.51 8.28
N PHE A 135 6.69 -10.98 7.80
CA PHE A 135 5.44 -10.23 7.74
C PHE A 135 4.53 -10.36 8.97
N GLN A 136 4.91 -11.15 9.98
CA GLN A 136 4.13 -11.18 11.22
C GLN A 136 4.32 -9.87 12.00
N ALA A 137 3.25 -9.09 12.09
CA ALA A 137 3.18 -7.92 12.96
C ALA A 137 3.05 -8.37 14.42
N PRO A 138 3.62 -7.62 15.38
CA PRO A 138 3.34 -7.84 16.80
C PRO A 138 1.83 -7.86 17.06
N GLU A 139 1.39 -8.69 18.01
CA GLU A 139 0.00 -8.68 18.46
C GLU A 139 -0.32 -7.33 19.09
N VAL A 140 -1.36 -6.67 18.58
CA VAL A 140 -1.91 -5.44 19.17
C VAL A 140 -2.76 -5.85 20.37
N PRO A 141 -2.68 -5.16 21.52
CA PRO A 141 -3.56 -5.42 22.65
C PRO A 141 -5.03 -5.43 22.23
N LYS A 142 -5.80 -6.45 22.65
CA LYS A 142 -7.20 -6.63 22.22
C LYS A 142 -8.09 -5.44 22.58
N ASP A 143 -7.71 -4.68 23.61
CA ASP A 143 -8.46 -3.54 24.11
C ASP A 143 -7.94 -2.20 23.56
N PHE A 144 -7.03 -2.21 22.57
CA PHE A 144 -6.46 -0.97 22.01
C PHE A 144 -7.51 -0.14 21.26
N TYR A 145 -8.48 -0.78 20.60
CA TYR A 145 -9.65 -0.12 20.02
C TYR A 145 -10.89 -1.01 20.15
N SER A 146 -12.07 -0.39 20.15
CA SER A 146 -13.33 -1.14 20.11
C SER A 146 -13.69 -1.53 18.67
N GLN A 147 -14.37 -2.67 18.52
CA GLN A 147 -14.83 -3.14 17.21
C GLN A 147 -15.75 -2.12 16.52
N VAL A 148 -16.63 -1.47 17.29
CA VAL A 148 -17.55 -0.43 16.80
C VAL A 148 -16.78 0.74 16.19
N TRP A 149 -15.73 1.23 16.88
CA TRP A 149 -14.90 2.32 16.37
C TRP A 149 -14.17 1.93 15.08
N ALA A 150 -13.68 0.69 14.98
CA ALA A 150 -13.01 0.21 13.79
C ALA A 150 -13.96 0.14 12.58
N GLU A 151 -15.19 -0.32 12.78
CA GLU A 151 -16.23 -0.37 11.74
C GLU A 151 -16.62 1.03 11.26
N ASP A 152 -16.83 1.97 12.19
CA ASP A 152 -17.16 3.36 11.88
C ASP A 152 -16.02 4.04 11.10
N THR A 153 -14.78 3.84 11.54
CA THR A 153 -13.59 4.38 10.86
C THR A 153 -13.44 3.79 9.46
N ALA A 154 -13.67 2.49 9.30
CA ALA A 154 -13.63 1.85 7.99
C ALA A 154 -14.76 2.32 7.06
N ALA A 155 -15.95 2.60 7.59
CA ALA A 155 -17.05 3.20 6.82
C ALA A 155 -16.70 4.62 6.36
N ALA A 156 -16.23 5.47 7.27
CA ALA A 156 -15.80 6.84 6.94
C ALA A 156 -14.66 6.84 5.89
N PHE A 157 -13.70 5.92 6.03
CA PHE A 157 -12.61 5.79 5.07
C PHE A 157 -13.07 5.34 3.68
N ARG A 158 -14.04 4.42 3.60
CA ARG A 158 -14.66 4.02 2.32
C ARG A 158 -15.38 5.21 1.66
N SER A 159 -16.10 6.02 2.41
CA SER A 159 -16.73 7.24 1.90
C SER A 159 -15.68 8.23 1.37
N LEU A 160 -14.57 8.42 2.09
CA LEU A 160 -13.47 9.28 1.65
C LEU A 160 -12.82 8.77 0.35
N ARG A 161 -12.61 7.45 0.22
CA ARG A 161 -12.11 6.84 -1.01
C ARG A 161 -13.05 7.08 -2.19
N ALA A 162 -14.35 6.90 -2.01
CA ALA A 162 -15.35 7.17 -3.05
C ALA A 162 -15.29 8.63 -3.53
N LEU A 163 -15.18 9.59 -2.61
CA LEU A 163 -15.02 11.01 -2.95
C LEU A 163 -13.73 11.28 -3.74
N SER A 164 -12.63 10.64 -3.32
CA SER A 164 -11.31 10.79 -3.96
C SER A 164 -11.31 10.23 -5.38
N GLN A 165 -11.96 9.07 -5.61
CA GLN A 165 -12.09 8.45 -6.92
C GLN A 165 -12.95 9.29 -7.88
N ASN A 166 -14.09 9.79 -7.41
CA ASN A 166 -14.99 10.63 -8.21
C ASN A 166 -14.30 11.91 -8.70
N SER A 167 -13.36 12.43 -7.90
CA SER A 167 -12.66 13.68 -8.21
C SER A 167 -11.54 13.51 -9.25
N ARG A 168 -10.98 12.30 -9.42
CA ARG A 168 -9.89 12.04 -10.39
C ARG A 168 -10.36 11.96 -11.84
N GLY A 169 -11.62 11.63 -12.09
CA GLY A 169 -12.17 11.49 -13.44
C GLY A 169 -12.40 12.83 -14.18
N ALA A 170 -12.39 13.96 -13.45
CA ALA A 170 -12.81 15.26 -13.99
C ALA A 170 -11.68 16.07 -14.66
N GLU A 171 -10.42 15.88 -14.27
CA GLU A 171 -9.29 16.70 -14.74
C GLU A 171 -8.31 15.87 -15.59
N GLY A 172 -8.34 16.09 -16.91
CA GLY A 172 -7.61 15.29 -17.91
C GLY A 172 -6.08 15.46 -17.97
N GLY A 173 -5.40 15.63 -16.83
CA GLY A 173 -3.94 15.77 -16.76
C GLY A 173 -3.33 15.02 -15.59
N SER A 174 -2.91 13.77 -15.81
CA SER A 174 -2.18 13.02 -14.80
C SER A 174 -0.68 13.35 -14.85
N GLN A 175 -0.13 13.78 -13.72
CA GLN A 175 1.30 13.96 -13.52
C GLN A 175 1.82 12.89 -12.54
N SER A 176 3.10 12.54 -12.65
CA SER A 176 3.73 11.61 -11.70
C SER A 176 4.93 12.30 -11.07
N LEU A 177 4.85 12.56 -9.77
CA LEU A 177 5.99 13.06 -9.02
C LEU A 177 7.03 11.94 -8.79
N THR A 178 8.29 12.33 -8.85
CA THR A 178 9.43 11.48 -8.52
C THR A 178 9.51 11.22 -7.02
N TYR A 179 10.22 10.15 -6.62
CA TYR A 179 10.48 9.85 -5.20
C TYR A 179 11.11 11.03 -4.44
N GLU A 180 11.99 11.81 -5.08
CA GLU A 180 12.66 12.95 -4.43
C GLU A 180 11.72 14.13 -4.21
N GLU A 181 10.76 14.36 -5.12
CA GLU A 181 9.71 15.35 -4.97
C GLU A 181 8.77 14.97 -3.84
N TRP A 182 8.34 13.71 -3.78
CA TRP A 182 7.54 13.23 -2.66
C TRP A 182 8.26 13.33 -1.32
N ARG A 183 9.55 12.97 -1.25
CA ARG A 183 10.33 13.15 -0.02
C ARG A 183 10.37 14.61 0.43
N ARG A 184 10.43 15.56 -0.50
CA ARG A 184 10.36 16.99 -0.18
C ARG A 184 8.99 17.40 0.36
N HIS A 185 7.91 16.96 -0.27
CA HIS A 185 6.54 17.27 0.17
C HIS A 185 6.23 16.66 1.54
N VAL A 186 6.50 15.36 1.73
CA VAL A 186 6.22 14.66 2.99
C VAL A 186 7.01 15.27 4.16
N ALA A 187 8.19 15.84 3.91
CA ALA A 187 9.02 16.44 4.96
C ALA A 187 8.61 17.88 5.34
N LYS A 188 7.82 18.59 4.52
CA LYS A 188 7.64 20.05 4.66
C LYS A 188 6.21 20.52 4.57
N ASP A 189 5.40 19.87 3.75
CA ASP A 189 4.08 20.34 3.37
C ASP A 189 3.00 19.47 4.00
N GLN A 190 1.78 20.00 4.12
CA GLN A 190 0.61 19.21 4.49
C GLN A 190 0.02 18.49 3.27
N PRO A 191 -0.65 17.33 3.47
CA PRO A 191 -1.35 16.65 2.39
C PRO A 191 -2.37 17.58 1.72
N CYS A 192 -2.23 17.76 0.41
CA CYS A 192 -3.10 18.63 -0.38
C CYS A 192 -3.95 17.78 -1.33
N PHE A 193 -5.28 17.91 -1.21
CA PHE A 193 -6.23 17.17 -2.03
C PHE A 193 -6.03 17.43 -3.53
N GLU A 194 -5.89 18.70 -3.92
CA GLU A 194 -5.66 19.08 -5.32
C GLU A 194 -4.37 18.49 -5.89
N LEU A 195 -3.32 18.39 -5.07
CA LEU A 195 -2.05 17.79 -5.49
C LEU A 195 -2.22 16.29 -5.74
N LEU A 196 -2.93 15.58 -4.84
CA LEU A 196 -3.19 14.14 -4.93
C LEU A 196 -4.12 13.79 -6.10
N CYS A 197 -5.14 14.61 -6.38
CA CYS A 197 -6.03 14.43 -7.53
C CYS A 197 -5.30 14.46 -8.87
N LYS A 198 -4.21 15.23 -8.97
CA LYS A 198 -3.40 15.34 -10.19
C LYS A 198 -2.44 14.18 -10.39
N GLN A 199 -2.31 13.27 -9.42
CA GLN A 199 -1.35 12.16 -9.50
C GLN A 199 -1.94 10.97 -10.26
N ASP A 200 -1.09 10.35 -11.08
CA ASP A 200 -1.35 9.01 -11.60
C ASP A 200 -1.16 7.92 -10.53
N PHE A 201 -1.56 6.70 -10.89
CA PHE A 201 -1.39 5.51 -10.06
C PHE A 201 0.08 5.31 -9.60
N VAL A 202 1.04 5.55 -10.50
CA VAL A 202 2.47 5.38 -10.22
C VAL A 202 2.93 6.41 -9.17
N GLY A 203 2.48 7.66 -9.29
CA GLY A 203 2.80 8.74 -8.37
C GLY A 203 2.25 8.48 -6.96
N ILE A 204 1.02 8.00 -6.84
CA ILE A 204 0.45 7.59 -5.56
C ILE A 204 1.22 6.41 -4.94
N ASN A 205 1.64 5.43 -5.75
CA ASN A 205 2.46 4.32 -5.25
C ASN A 205 3.83 4.79 -4.74
N HIS A 206 4.49 5.71 -5.46
CA HIS A 206 5.73 6.34 -4.98
C HIS A 206 5.52 7.05 -3.64
N LEU A 207 4.41 7.77 -3.48
CA LEU A 207 4.07 8.42 -2.22
C LEU A 207 3.89 7.42 -1.08
N VAL A 208 3.19 6.30 -1.30
CA VAL A 208 3.03 5.24 -0.28
C VAL A 208 4.40 4.73 0.17
N VAL A 209 5.30 4.41 -0.77
CA VAL A 209 6.65 3.94 -0.43
C VAL A 209 7.41 4.98 0.39
N VAL A 210 7.42 6.24 -0.04
CA VAL A 210 8.13 7.33 0.65
C VAL A 210 7.57 7.57 2.06
N ALA A 211 6.25 7.57 2.21
CA ALA A 211 5.61 7.77 3.52
C ALA A 211 5.94 6.62 4.47
N VAL A 212 5.86 5.37 4.00
CA VAL A 212 6.20 4.18 4.81
C VAL A 212 7.68 4.17 5.20
N ASP A 213 8.59 4.47 4.27
CA ASP A 213 10.02 4.59 4.54
C ASP A 213 10.31 5.64 5.61
N LYS A 214 9.63 6.79 5.52
CA LYS A 214 9.81 7.87 6.49
C LYS A 214 9.23 7.54 7.86
N ILE A 215 8.03 6.93 7.93
CA ILE A 215 7.45 6.46 9.21
C ILE A 215 8.39 5.46 9.89
N GLU A 216 8.99 4.54 9.13
CA GLU A 216 9.96 3.60 9.69
C GLU A 216 11.22 4.28 10.19
N ALA A 217 11.80 5.20 9.41
CA ALA A 217 13.00 5.94 9.80
C ALA A 217 12.76 6.81 11.06
N ASP A 218 11.62 7.49 11.11
CA ASP A 218 11.20 8.29 12.26
C ASP A 218 10.96 7.37 13.47
N TYR A 219 10.32 6.21 13.30
CA TYR A 219 10.13 5.25 14.38
C TYR A 219 11.46 4.74 14.98
N GLU A 220 12.41 4.33 14.14
CA GLU A 220 13.72 3.86 14.62
C GLU A 220 14.50 4.97 15.32
N THR A 221 14.42 6.22 14.83
CA THR A 221 15.02 7.38 15.50
C THR A 221 14.35 7.68 16.85
N SER A 222 13.07 7.36 17.00
CA SER A 222 12.29 7.62 18.22
C SER A 222 12.72 6.71 19.36
N LYS A 223 13.02 5.47 19.01
CA LYS A 223 13.51 4.46 19.95
C LYS A 223 14.80 4.87 20.65
N ASP A 224 15.61 5.71 20.01
CA ASP A 224 16.85 6.25 20.59
C ASP A 224 16.62 7.49 21.49
N GLY A 225 15.36 7.87 21.75
CA GLY A 225 14.97 8.91 22.70
C GLY A 225 15.09 10.34 22.16
N ALA A 226 15.13 10.53 20.84
CA ALA A 226 15.42 11.80 20.20
C ALA A 226 14.27 12.38 19.33
N LEU A 227 13.06 11.80 19.34
CA LEU A 227 12.02 12.25 18.41
C LEU A 227 11.28 13.51 18.83
N GLU A 228 11.17 14.43 17.88
CA GLU A 228 10.10 15.43 17.86
C GLU A 228 8.84 14.78 17.29
N ALA A 229 7.78 14.65 18.11
CA ALA A 229 6.52 14.00 17.73
C ALA A 229 5.85 14.62 16.48
N GLU A 230 6.12 15.90 16.21
CA GLU A 230 5.53 16.66 15.11
C GLU A 230 5.87 16.09 13.72
N GLY A 231 7.08 15.56 13.53
CA GLY A 231 7.50 15.02 12.21
C GLY A 231 6.80 13.71 11.84
N LEU A 232 6.51 12.88 12.85
CA LEU A 232 5.80 11.61 12.65
C LEU A 232 4.33 11.85 12.31
N GLU A 233 3.68 12.79 12.99
CA GLU A 233 2.26 13.12 12.76
C GLU A 233 2.02 13.55 11.30
N LEU A 234 2.84 14.46 10.78
CA LEU A 234 2.74 14.91 9.40
C LEU A 234 2.91 13.76 8.39
N THR A 235 3.88 12.87 8.65
CA THR A 235 4.14 11.71 7.79
C THR A 235 2.97 10.72 7.82
N VAL A 236 2.34 10.51 8.98
CA VAL A 236 1.15 9.66 9.13
C VAL A 236 -0.04 10.27 8.37
N GLN A 237 -0.22 11.59 8.38
CA GLN A 237 -1.25 12.26 7.59
C GLN A 237 -1.04 12.03 6.08
N TRP A 238 0.20 12.11 5.59
CA TRP A 238 0.54 11.78 4.20
C TRP A 238 0.27 10.32 3.85
N ALA A 239 0.62 9.38 4.73
CA ALA A 239 0.32 7.96 4.52
C ALA A 239 -1.20 7.75 4.43
N PHE A 240 -1.99 8.31 5.36
CA PHE A 240 -3.45 8.22 5.35
C PHE A 240 -4.05 8.80 4.08
N ALA A 241 -3.59 9.99 3.67
CA ALA A 241 -4.05 10.63 2.44
C ALA A 241 -3.69 9.79 1.20
N ALA A 242 -2.48 9.23 1.13
CA ALA A 242 -2.09 8.35 0.03
C ALA A 242 -3.00 7.12 -0.08
N LEU A 243 -3.33 6.49 1.06
CA LEU A 243 -4.21 5.31 1.11
C LEU A 243 -5.64 5.62 0.61
N ALA A 244 -6.12 6.85 0.74
CA ALA A 244 -7.42 7.25 0.18
C ALA A 244 -7.41 7.29 -1.36
N PHE A 245 -6.23 7.39 -1.98
CA PHE A 245 -6.04 7.52 -3.43
C PHE A 245 -5.53 6.25 -4.12
N VAL A 246 -5.13 5.21 -3.38
CA VAL A 246 -4.69 3.91 -3.95
C VAL A 246 -5.84 3.24 -4.69
N GLU A 247 -5.64 2.88 -5.95
CA GLU A 247 -6.65 2.22 -6.80
C GLU A 247 -6.84 0.73 -6.43
N GLU A 248 -8.07 0.24 -6.60
CA GLU A 248 -8.44 -1.17 -6.47
C GLU A 248 -8.74 -1.76 -7.87
N PRO A 249 -8.41 -3.04 -8.14
CA PRO A 249 -7.80 -4.01 -7.23
C PRO A 249 -6.31 -3.73 -6.94
N LEU A 250 -5.81 -4.18 -5.79
CA LEU A 250 -4.39 -4.08 -5.42
C LEU A 250 -3.57 -5.11 -6.22
N VAL A 251 -3.39 -4.88 -7.52
CA VAL A 251 -2.69 -5.81 -8.43
C VAL A 251 -1.17 -5.76 -8.26
N ALA A 252 -0.63 -4.68 -7.71
CA ALA A 252 0.80 -4.52 -7.50
C ALA A 252 1.23 -5.18 -6.18
N ASP A 253 1.99 -6.27 -6.27
CA ASP A 253 2.65 -6.94 -5.14
C ASP A 253 3.42 -5.94 -4.25
N ASP A 254 4.02 -4.92 -4.85
CA ASP A 254 4.76 -3.87 -4.16
C ASP A 254 3.88 -3.08 -3.18
N ILE A 255 2.64 -2.75 -3.56
CA ILE A 255 1.74 -2.00 -2.68
C ILE A 255 1.28 -2.89 -1.54
N GLN A 256 0.91 -4.14 -1.81
CA GLN A 256 0.56 -5.08 -0.76
C GLN A 256 1.72 -5.25 0.24
N TYR A 257 2.96 -5.33 -0.27
CA TYR A 257 4.18 -5.35 0.55
C TYR A 257 4.31 -4.11 1.44
N GLN A 258 4.12 -2.90 0.88
CA GLN A 258 4.21 -1.66 1.66
C GLN A 258 3.09 -1.55 2.71
N LEU A 259 1.86 -1.98 2.42
CA LEU A 259 0.76 -1.98 3.38
C LEU A 259 1.03 -2.91 4.56
N GLN A 260 1.57 -4.11 4.30
CA GLN A 260 1.98 -5.01 5.37
C GLN A 260 3.14 -4.42 6.19
N ARG A 261 4.09 -3.74 5.54
CA ARG A 261 5.18 -3.04 6.23
C ARG A 261 4.65 -1.92 7.12
N LEU A 262 3.75 -1.08 6.62
CA LEU A 262 3.08 -0.03 7.39
C LEU A 262 2.36 -0.62 8.61
N ARG A 263 1.55 -1.67 8.39
CA ARG A 263 0.85 -2.38 9.47
C ARG A 263 1.82 -2.82 10.57
N ARG A 264 2.94 -3.46 10.23
CA ARG A 264 3.95 -3.88 11.21
C ARG A 264 4.51 -2.71 12.01
N ILE A 265 4.81 -1.58 11.36
CA ILE A 265 5.35 -0.40 12.04
C ILE A 265 4.31 0.18 13.01
N CYS A 266 3.06 0.32 12.58
CA CYS A 266 1.97 0.76 13.44
C CYS A 266 1.77 -0.18 14.64
N CYS A 267 1.78 -1.50 14.44
CA CYS A 267 1.69 -2.46 15.55
C CYS A 267 2.88 -2.35 16.52
N ARG A 268 4.10 -2.11 16.02
CA ARG A 268 5.28 -1.88 16.86
C ARG A 268 5.13 -0.60 17.70
N LEU A 269 4.65 0.49 17.10
CA LEU A 269 4.37 1.76 17.79
C LEU A 269 3.39 1.55 18.95
N VAL A 270 2.26 0.89 18.66
CA VAL A 270 1.23 0.61 19.67
C VAL A 270 1.76 -0.29 20.79
N ALA A 271 2.50 -1.35 20.44
CA ALA A 271 3.09 -2.24 21.44
C ALA A 271 4.13 -1.52 22.31
N ALA A 272 4.91 -0.60 21.74
CA ALA A 272 5.88 0.21 22.48
C ALA A 272 5.17 1.14 23.47
N GLU A 273 4.11 1.82 23.05
CA GLU A 273 3.30 2.70 23.90
C GLU A 273 2.66 1.93 25.06
N ALA A 274 2.08 0.75 24.79
CA ALA A 274 1.49 -0.11 25.81
C ALA A 274 2.51 -0.67 26.82
N SER A 275 3.81 -0.69 26.47
CA SER A 275 4.88 -1.21 27.34
C SER A 275 5.44 -0.16 28.30
N LEU A 276 5.08 1.11 28.13
CA LEU A 276 5.52 2.18 29.03
C LEU A 276 4.88 1.94 30.41
N PRO A 277 5.68 1.76 31.48
CA PRO A 277 5.14 1.58 32.81
C PRO A 277 4.29 2.81 33.12
N GLU A 278 3.03 2.62 33.53
CA GLU A 278 2.19 3.70 34.02
C GLU A 278 3.00 4.43 35.09
N VAL A 279 3.57 5.59 34.72
CA VAL A 279 4.36 6.40 35.64
C VAL A 279 3.34 6.90 36.63
N GLY A 280 3.28 6.20 37.76
CA GLY A 280 2.13 6.19 38.63
C GLY A 280 1.60 7.59 38.86
N SER A 281 0.39 7.84 38.38
CA SER A 281 -0.48 8.95 38.75
C SER A 281 -0.84 8.94 40.24
N GLY A 282 -0.10 8.20 41.07
CA GLY A 282 -0.04 8.32 42.51
C GLY A 282 0.71 9.59 42.91
N GLN A 283 0.17 10.76 42.55
CA GLN A 283 0.14 11.84 43.53
C GLN A 283 -0.74 11.32 44.67
N GLY A 284 -0.12 10.58 45.58
CA GLY A 284 -0.64 10.42 46.92
C GLY A 284 -0.79 11.83 47.46
N LEU A 285 -2.04 12.31 47.52
CA LEU A 285 -2.40 13.41 48.39
C LEU A 285 -1.78 13.08 49.76
N PRO A 286 -0.91 13.96 50.31
CA PRO A 286 -0.44 13.76 51.66
C PRO A 286 -1.67 13.66 52.56
N PRO A 287 -1.72 12.68 53.49
CA PRO A 287 -2.82 12.62 54.44
C PRO A 287 -2.81 13.92 55.25
N ASP A 288 -3.86 14.72 55.11
CA ASP A 288 -4.08 15.90 55.93
C ASP A 288 -4.01 15.49 57.41
N GLY A 289 -3.08 16.12 58.14
CA GLY A 289 -2.95 16.05 59.58
C GLY A 289 -3.46 17.31 60.25
#